data_AF-A0A174GE31-F1
#
_entry.id   AF-A0A174GE31-F1
#
_cell.length_a   1.000
_cell.length_b   1.000
_cell.length_c   1.000
_cell.angle_alpha   90.00
_cell.angle_beta   90.00
_cell.angle_gamma   90.00
#
_symmetry.space_group_name_H-M   'P 1'
#
loop_
_entity.id
_entity.type
_entity.pdbx_description
1 polymer ?
#
loop_
_entity_poly.entity_id
_entity_poly.type
_entity_poly.pdbx_seq_one_letter_code
_entity_poly.pdbx_strand_id
1 'polypeptide(L)'
;MWTIQRMDEMDDGDEERLPGEPMMTAVTLESDLGEILQFQMPHNWLLMQGLQEGEEWPEDIEEEDSEALKAREQAAWMENYYHALQELEGEEEQCKHGAEG
;
A
#
# COMPACT_ATOMS: atom_id res chain seq x y z
N MET A 1 -15.40 -1.61 -9.75
CA MET A 1 -16.27 -2.17 -8.69
C MET A 1 -15.90 -3.62 -8.52
N TRP A 2 -15.64 -4.03 -7.29
CA TRP A 2 -15.22 -5.40 -6.97
C TRP A 2 -16.38 -6.12 -6.30
N THR A 3 -16.59 -7.38 -6.63
CA THR A 3 -17.65 -8.22 -6.06
C THR A 3 -17.03 -9.44 -5.42
N ILE A 4 -17.52 -9.81 -4.23
CA ILE A 4 -17.05 -10.99 -3.52
C ILE A 4 -17.53 -12.22 -4.28
N GLN A 5 -16.60 -12.88 -4.96
CA GLN A 5 -16.91 -14.07 -5.74
C GLN A 5 -16.96 -15.31 -4.85
N ARG A 6 -16.04 -15.41 -3.89
CA ARG A 6 -15.93 -16.54 -2.98
C ARG A 6 -15.25 -16.16 -1.66
N MET A 7 -15.69 -16.77 -0.56
CA MET A 7 -15.05 -16.68 0.75
C MET A 7 -14.76 -18.08 1.26
N ASP A 8 -13.49 -18.37 1.57
CA ASP A 8 -13.06 -19.67 2.08
C ASP A 8 -12.49 -19.49 3.48
N GLU A 9 -13.12 -20.13 4.46
CA GLU A 9 -12.60 -20.17 5.83
C GLU A 9 -11.31 -20.97 5.83
N MET A 10 -10.18 -20.33 6.18
CA MET A 10 -8.95 -21.07 6.35
C MET A 10 -9.07 -21.89 7.63
N ASP A 11 -9.30 -23.18 7.44
CA ASP A 11 -9.11 -24.20 8.45
C ASP A 11 -7.59 -24.41 8.57
N ASP A 12 -6.98 -23.82 9.60
CA ASP A 12 -5.63 -24.18 10.04
C ASP A 12 -5.69 -25.63 10.52
N GLY A 13 -5.56 -26.56 9.57
CA GLY A 13 -5.66 -27.97 9.85
C GLY A 13 -4.68 -28.39 10.93
N ASP A 14 -5.22 -28.81 12.07
CA ASP A 14 -4.53 -29.52 13.17
C ASP A 14 -3.36 -28.80 13.88
N GLU A 15 -2.96 -27.58 13.46
CA GLU A 15 -2.01 -26.76 14.21
C GLU A 15 -2.78 -25.96 15.28
N GLU A 16 -2.50 -26.24 16.56
CA GLU A 16 -3.12 -25.57 17.70
C GLU A 16 -2.96 -24.05 17.56
N ARG A 17 -4.01 -23.37 17.10
CA ARG A 17 -4.08 -21.91 17.06
C ARG A 17 -3.68 -21.35 18.41
N LEU A 18 -2.71 -20.44 18.43
CA LEU A 18 -2.30 -19.80 19.66
C LEU A 18 -3.50 -19.03 20.24
N PRO A 19 -3.63 -18.99 21.58
CA PRO A 19 -4.72 -18.27 22.21
C PRO A 19 -4.65 -16.78 21.84
N GLY A 20 -5.60 -16.34 21.02
CA GLY A 20 -5.70 -14.95 20.57
C GLY A 20 -5.48 -14.73 19.07
N GLU A 21 -5.13 -15.75 18.29
CA GLU A 21 -5.04 -15.60 16.83
C GLU A 21 -6.43 -15.43 16.20
N PRO A 22 -6.67 -14.33 15.46
CA PRO A 22 -7.93 -14.16 14.76
C PRO A 22 -8.01 -15.14 13.60
N MET A 23 -9.17 -15.80 13.46
CA MET A 23 -9.42 -16.68 12.32
C MET A 23 -9.31 -15.90 11.01
N MET A 24 -8.51 -16.39 10.07
CA MET A 24 -8.37 -15.80 8.75
C MET A 24 -9.36 -16.44 7.77
N THR A 25 -9.86 -15.64 6.83
CA THR A 25 -10.73 -16.06 5.74
C THR A 25 -10.13 -15.55 4.44
N ALA A 26 -9.96 -16.44 3.46
CA ALA A 26 -9.51 -16.09 2.14
C ALA A 26 -10.69 -15.52 1.34
N VAL A 27 -10.60 -14.25 0.96
CA VAL A 27 -11.61 -13.58 0.15
C VAL A 27 -11.11 -13.50 -1.28
N THR A 28 -11.95 -13.94 -2.22
CA THR A 28 -11.72 -13.82 -3.65
C THR A 28 -12.72 -12.83 -4.23
N LEU A 29 -12.21 -11.77 -4.85
CA LEU A 29 -12.98 -10.72 -5.52
C LEU A 29 -12.84 -10.84 -7.03
N GLU A 30 -13.91 -10.51 -7.74
CA GLU A 30 -13.94 -10.33 -9.19
C GLU A 30 -14.30 -8.88 -9.53
N SER A 31 -13.57 -8.27 -10.46
CA SER A 31 -13.86 -6.96 -11.03
C SER A 31 -14.72 -7.10 -12.29
N ASP A 32 -15.50 -6.06 -12.62
CA ASP A 32 -16.26 -5.96 -13.88
C ASP A 32 -15.37 -6.11 -15.14
N LEU A 33 -14.08 -5.81 -15.03
CA LEU A 33 -13.08 -5.99 -16.08
C LEU A 33 -12.60 -7.45 -16.24
N GLY A 34 -13.08 -8.37 -15.40
CA GLY A 34 -12.65 -9.77 -15.34
C GLY A 34 -11.34 -10.00 -14.58
N GLU A 35 -10.90 -9.02 -13.79
CA GLU A 35 -9.74 -9.16 -12.90
C GLU A 35 -10.14 -9.92 -11.63
N ILE A 36 -9.30 -10.85 -11.18
CA ILE A 36 -9.54 -11.64 -9.97
C ILE A 36 -8.47 -11.28 -8.94
N LEU A 37 -8.90 -10.86 -7.74
CA LEU A 37 -8.04 -10.53 -6.61
C LEU A 37 -8.31 -11.50 -5.45
N GLN A 38 -7.27 -12.06 -4.85
CA GLN A 38 -7.41 -12.93 -3.68
C GLN A 38 -6.49 -12.46 -2.56
N PHE A 39 -7.05 -12.28 -1.36
CA PHE A 39 -6.32 -11.88 -0.16
C PHE A 39 -6.96 -12.49 1.09
N GLN A 40 -6.27 -12.39 2.23
CA GLN A 40 -6.72 -12.96 3.49
C GLN A 40 -7.15 -11.85 4.44
N MET A 41 -8.31 -11.99 5.06
CA MET A 41 -8.82 -11.05 6.06
C MET A 41 -9.31 -11.74 7.32
N PRO A 42 -9.25 -11.07 8.48
CA PRO A 42 -9.83 -11.60 9.71
C PRO A 42 -11.33 -11.82 9.55
N HIS A 43 -11.80 -13.02 9.87
CA HIS A 43 -13.20 -13.41 9.77
C HIS A 43 -14.12 -12.46 10.56
N ASN A 44 -13.69 -12.07 11.77
CA ASN A 44 -14.45 -11.13 12.59
C ASN A 44 -14.61 -9.75 11.93
N TRP A 45 -13.63 -9.30 11.16
CA TRP A 45 -13.74 -8.04 10.41
C TRP A 45 -14.80 -8.15 9.32
N LEU A 46 -14.78 -9.24 8.55
CA LEU A 46 -15.76 -9.53 7.50
C LEU A 46 -17.19 -9.60 8.07
N LEU A 47 -17.36 -10.26 9.22
CA LEU A 47 -18.64 -10.31 9.95
C LEU A 47 -19.11 -8.93 10.43
N MET A 48 -18.20 -8.11 10.97
CA MET A 48 -18.53 -6.75 11.43
C MET A 48 -18.95 -5.84 10.27
N GLN A 49 -18.36 -6.02 9.09
CA GLN A 49 -18.77 -5.29 7.88
C GLN A 49 -20.03 -5.86 7.23
N GLY A 50 -20.45 -7.08 7.61
CA GLY A 50 -21.58 -7.77 7.00
C GLY A 50 -21.31 -8.24 5.57
N LEU A 51 -20.04 -8.48 5.23
CA LEU A 51 -19.63 -8.91 3.90
C LEU A 51 -19.83 -10.42 3.72
N GLN A 52 -20.47 -10.80 2.61
CA GLN A 52 -20.78 -12.18 2.23
C GLN A 52 -20.55 -12.38 0.72
N GLU A 53 -20.50 -13.64 0.29
CA GLU A 53 -20.38 -13.99 -1.13
C GLU A 53 -21.53 -13.37 -1.94
N GLY A 54 -21.19 -12.70 -3.04
CA GLY A 54 -22.11 -11.98 -3.90
C GLY A 54 -22.30 -10.50 -3.54
N GLU A 55 -21.78 -10.02 -2.41
CA GLU A 55 -21.81 -8.59 -2.08
C GLU A 55 -20.71 -7.82 -2.78
N GLU A 56 -20.97 -6.53 -2.97
CA GLU A 56 -19.99 -5.58 -3.47
C GLU A 56 -18.94 -5.32 -2.38
N TRP A 57 -17.67 -5.48 -2.74
CA TRP A 57 -16.56 -5.19 -1.85
C TRP A 57 -16.46 -3.68 -1.63
N PRO A 58 -16.25 -3.20 -0.39
CA PRO A 58 -16.07 -1.79 -0.12
C PRO A 58 -14.88 -1.26 -0.91
N GLU A 59 -15.04 -0.12 -1.59
CA GLU A 59 -14.02 0.44 -2.50
C GLU A 59 -12.69 0.84 -1.80
N ASP A 60 -12.59 0.66 -0.49
CA ASP A 60 -11.43 0.90 0.38
C ASP A 60 -10.52 -0.35 0.45
N ILE A 61 -10.21 -0.97 -0.69
CA ILE A 61 -9.02 -1.82 -0.77
C ILE A 61 -7.87 -0.81 -0.67
N GLU A 62 -7.39 -0.54 0.55
CA GLU A 62 -6.26 0.38 0.76
C GLU A 62 -5.19 0.07 -0.29
N GLU A 63 -5.09 0.99 -1.24
CA GLU A 63 -4.19 0.96 -2.37
C GLU A 63 -2.80 0.82 -1.77
N GLU A 64 -2.22 -0.39 -1.82
CA GLU A 64 -0.95 -0.76 -1.18
C GLU A 64 0.03 0.42 -1.22
N ASP A 65 0.06 1.14 -0.10
CA ASP A 65 0.93 2.27 0.23
C ASP A 65 1.24 3.25 -0.93
N SER A 66 0.23 3.66 -1.71
CA SER A 66 0.47 4.69 -2.73
C SER A 66 0.89 6.03 -2.11
N GLU A 67 0.55 6.25 -0.84
CA GLU A 67 1.10 7.32 -0.02
C GLU A 67 2.58 7.12 0.33
N ALA A 68 3.06 5.92 0.72
CA ALA A 68 4.51 5.71 0.88
C ALA A 68 5.27 5.75 -0.44
N LEU A 69 4.68 5.31 -1.56
CA LEU A 69 5.32 5.44 -2.87
C LEU A 69 5.44 6.92 -3.26
N LYS A 70 4.34 7.69 -3.14
CA LYS A 70 4.35 9.15 -3.34
C LYS A 70 5.32 9.84 -2.38
N ALA A 71 5.41 9.41 -1.13
CA ALA A 71 6.34 9.97 -0.14
C ALA A 71 7.81 9.69 -0.52
N ARG A 72 8.13 8.50 -1.04
CA ARG A 72 9.47 8.18 -1.56
C ARG A 72 9.82 9.00 -2.79
N GLU A 73 8.88 9.15 -3.74
CA GLU A 73 9.08 9.98 -4.93
C GLU A 73 9.24 11.46 -4.56
N GLN A 74 8.43 11.97 -3.64
CA GLN A 74 8.53 13.35 -3.15
C GLN A 74 9.85 13.60 -2.39
N ALA A 75 10.30 12.64 -1.58
CA ALA A 75 11.58 12.73 -0.88
C ALA A 75 12.75 12.81 -1.88
N ALA A 76 12.77 11.91 -2.87
CA ALA A 76 13.80 11.91 -3.92
C ALA A 76 13.82 13.22 -4.73
N TRP A 77 12.65 13.80 -5.02
CA TRP A 77 12.56 15.09 -5.69
C TRP A 77 13.13 16.24 -4.85
N MET A 78 12.82 16.28 -3.54
CA MET A 78 13.36 17.30 -2.63
C MET A 78 14.88 17.20 -2.47
N GLU A 79 15.43 15.98 -2.38
CA GLU A 79 16.88 15.79 -2.27
C GLU A 79 17.63 16.31 -3.50
N ASN A 80 17.12 16.03 -4.71
CA ASN A 80 17.70 16.56 -5.94
C ASN A 80 17.59 18.09 -6.02
N TYR A 81 16.45 18.66 -5.63
CA TYR A 81 16.29 20.12 -5.59
C TYR A 81 17.27 20.77 -4.60
N TYR A 82 17.47 20.19 -3.42
CA TYR A 82 18.43 20.69 -2.45
C TYR A 82 19.87 20.57 -2.95
N HIS A 83 20.22 19.45 -3.60
CA HIS A 83 21.53 19.28 -4.23
C HIS A 83 21.80 20.35 -5.29
N ALA A 84 20.83 20.60 -6.18
CA ALA A 84 20.95 21.62 -7.22
C ALA A 84 21.12 23.03 -6.64
N LEU A 85 20.44 23.36 -5.53
CA LEU A 85 20.63 24.64 -4.85
C LEU A 85 22.03 24.77 -4.22
N GLN A 86 22.55 23.69 -3.63
CA GLN A 86 23.89 23.67 -3.05
C GLN A 86 24.99 23.83 -4.11
N GLU A 87 24.79 23.27 -5.31
CA GLU A 87 25.69 23.46 -6.45
C GLU A 87 25.72 24.93 -6.89
N LEU A 88 24.55 25.57 -6.98
CA LEU A 88 24.44 26.99 -7.34
C LEU A 88 25.05 27.91 -6.26
N GLU A 89 24.87 27.60 -4.98
CA GLU A 89 25.49 28.36 -3.87
C GLU A 89 27.02 28.20 -3.85
N GLY A 90 27.54 27.01 -4.17
CA GLY A 90 28.98 26.75 -4.33
C GLY A 90 29.61 27.36 -5.58
N GLU A 91 28.84 27.58 -6.65
CA GLU A 91 29.30 28.31 -7.85
C GLU A 91 29.43 29.82 -7.59
N GLU A 92 28.61 30.40 -6.70
CA GLU A 92 28.74 31.81 -6.32
C GLU A 92 30.01 32.13 -5.52
N GLU A 93 30.60 31.15 -4.82
CA GLU A 93 31.87 31.33 -4.08
C GLU A 93 33.11 31.21 -4.98
N GLN A 94 33.05 30.42 -6.06
CA GLN A 94 34.16 30.28 -7.01
C GLN A 94 34.30 31.49 -7.94
N CYS A 95 33.20 32.18 -8.30
CA CYS A 95 33.28 33.43 -9.07
C CYS A 95 33.88 34.61 -8.28
N LYS A 96 33.89 34.56 -6.94
CA LYS A 96 34.48 35.62 -6.10
C LYS A 96 35.98 35.43 -5.89
N HIS A 97 36.47 34.18 -5.85
CA HIS A 97 37.91 33.88 -5.70
C HIS A 97 38.70 33.85 -7.03
N GLY A 98 38.04 33.83 -8.18
CA GLY A 98 38.70 33.84 -9.50
C GLY A 98 39.05 35.24 -10.04
N ALA A 99 38.74 36.32 -9.32
CA ALA A 99 38.98 37.71 -9.77
C ALA A 99 40.19 38.40 -9.11
N GLU A 100 40.89 37.74 -8.18
CA GLU A 100 42.13 38.24 -7.58
C GLU A 100 43.22 37.16 -7.66
N GLY A 101 43.95 37.13 -8.79
CA GLY A 101 45.09 36.23 -9.00
C GLY A 101 45.75 36.41 -10.36
#